data_AF-A0A2V3IS89-F1
#
_entry.id   AF-A0A2V3IS89-F1
#
_cell.length_a   1.000
_cell.length_b   1.000
_cell.length_c   1.000
_cell.angle_alpha   90.00
_cell.angle_beta   90.00
_cell.angle_gamma   90.00
#
_symmetry.space_group_name_H-M   'P 1'
#
loop_
_entity.id
_entity.type
_entity.pdbx_description
1 polymer ?
#
loop_
_entity_poly.entity_id
_entity_poly.type
_entity_poly.pdbx_seq_one_letter_code
_entity_poly.pdbx_strand_id
1 'polypeptide(L)'
;MIRRARKTNVSIETLAQILGCSKADKADPEKLNNLLIRRTVYGDICRNETPDSLADILLHCGNDIPSASDLMKLRAIAHGTSVLQLPPFYENGTVKIILPSFERAAEL
;
A
#
# COMPACT_ATOMS: atom_id res chain seq x y z
N MET A 1 -6.78 -13.62 26.23
CA MET A 1 -5.31 -13.56 26.02
C MET A 1 -5.05 -13.22 24.54
N ILE A 2 -5.13 -11.94 24.17
CA ILE A 2 -4.98 -11.52 22.77
C ILE A 2 -3.48 -11.54 22.44
N ARG A 3 -3.06 -12.49 21.61
CA ARG A 3 -1.69 -12.59 21.12
C ARG A 3 -1.38 -11.31 20.35
N ARG A 4 -0.61 -10.39 20.94
CA ARG A 4 0.03 -9.29 20.20
C ARG A 4 0.78 -9.94 19.04
N ALA A 5 0.29 -9.74 17.80
CA ALA A 5 1.02 -10.15 16.62
C ALA A 5 2.42 -9.55 16.73
N ARG A 6 3.44 -10.42 16.76
CA ARG A 6 4.83 -9.98 16.78
C ARG A 6 5.01 -9.06 15.58
N LYS A 7 5.58 -7.88 15.81
CA LYS A 7 5.97 -6.94 14.76
C LYS A 7 7.09 -7.61 13.96
N THR A 8 6.72 -8.50 13.04
CA THR A 8 7.65 -9.17 12.15
C THR A 8 8.12 -8.11 11.16
N ASN A 9 9.38 -7.70 11.28
CA ASN A 9 10.05 -6.95 10.22
C ASN A 9 10.23 -7.89 9.03
N VAL A 10 9.18 -8.02 8.21
CA VAL A 10 9.25 -8.79 6.98
C VAL A 10 9.86 -7.90 5.89
N SER A 11 10.88 -8.40 5.20
CA SER A 11 11.56 -7.64 4.14
C SER A 11 10.68 -7.51 2.90
N ILE A 12 10.90 -6.44 2.12
CA ILE A 12 10.18 -6.19 0.85
C ILE A 12 10.36 -7.38 -0.11
N GLU A 13 11.56 -7.96 -0.17
CA GLU A 13 11.86 -9.12 -0.99
C GLU A 13 11.01 -10.35 -0.62
N THR A 14 10.87 -10.65 0.67
CA THR A 14 10.02 -11.78 1.11
C THR A 14 8.56 -11.55 0.76
N LEU A 15 8.07 -10.31 0.88
CA LEU A 15 6.69 -9.99 0.50
C LEU A 15 6.47 -10.08 -1.02
N ALA A 16 7.44 -9.63 -1.81
CA ALA A 16 7.41 -9.76 -3.26
C ALA A 16 7.39 -11.24 -3.70
N GLN A 17 8.18 -12.10 -3.03
CA GLN A 17 8.16 -13.55 -3.28
C GLN A 17 6.81 -14.18 -2.93
N ILE A 18 6.18 -13.78 -1.80
CA ILE A 18 4.84 -14.25 -1.42
C ILE A 18 3.80 -13.88 -2.47
N LEU A 19 3.92 -12.70 -3.07
CA LEU A 19 3.04 -12.21 -4.13
C LEU A 19 3.39 -12.77 -5.53
N GLY A 20 4.46 -13.54 -5.66
CA GLY A 20 4.92 -14.06 -6.95
C GLY A 20 5.40 -12.98 -7.91
N CYS A 21 5.86 -11.84 -7.39
CA CYS A 21 6.35 -10.75 -8.22
C CYS A 21 7.67 -11.11 -8.92
N SER A 22 7.84 -10.60 -10.14
CA SER A 22 9.11 -10.68 -10.87
C SER A 22 9.90 -9.39 -10.69
N LYS A 23 11.15 -9.49 -10.24
CA LYS A 23 12.04 -8.34 -10.08
C LYS A 23 12.44 -7.77 -11.45
N ALA A 24 12.46 -6.44 -11.59
CA ALA A 24 13.02 -5.74 -12.74
C ALA A 24 14.49 -5.33 -12.51
N ASP A 25 15.20 -4.99 -13.59
CA ASP A 25 16.59 -4.51 -13.51
C ASP A 25 16.70 -3.11 -12.89
N LYS A 26 15.70 -2.26 -13.12
CA LYS A 26 15.63 -0.89 -12.58
C LYS A 26 14.19 -0.48 -12.29
N ALA A 27 14.03 0.39 -11.30
CA ALA A 27 12.77 1.07 -11.04
C ALA A 27 12.48 2.07 -12.18
N ASP A 28 11.23 2.09 -12.63
CA ASP A 28 10.73 3.02 -13.64
C ASP A 28 10.59 4.42 -13.01
N PRO A 29 11.32 5.44 -13.50
CA PRO A 29 11.35 6.77 -12.91
C PRO A 29 10.01 7.51 -13.01
N GLU A 30 9.22 7.26 -14.06
CA GLU A 30 7.92 7.90 -14.25
C GLU A 30 6.90 7.36 -13.24
N LYS A 31 6.87 6.03 -13.10
CA LYS A 31 6.03 5.35 -12.11
C LYS A 31 6.41 5.72 -10.68
N LEU A 32 7.71 5.82 -10.39
CA LEU A 32 8.20 6.28 -9.09
C LEU A 32 7.74 7.71 -8.79
N ASN A 33 7.88 8.63 -9.75
CA ASN A 33 7.43 10.01 -9.58
C ASN A 33 5.92 10.08 -9.30
N ASN A 34 5.11 9.29 -10.00
CA ASN A 34 3.66 9.21 -9.76
C ASN A 34 3.33 8.71 -8.35
N LEU A 35 4.06 7.72 -7.84
CA LEU A 35 3.90 7.24 -6.46
C LEU A 35 4.36 8.28 -5.42
N LEU A 36 5.40 9.07 -5.70
CA LEU A 36 5.86 10.15 -4.82
C LEU A 36 4.87 11.31 -4.74
N ILE A 37 4.27 11.69 -5.88
CA ILE A 37 3.17 12.66 -5.93
C ILE A 37 2.01 12.11 -5.10
N ARG A 38 1.64 10.84 -5.32
CA ARG A 38 0.55 10.17 -4.60
C ARG A 38 0.78 10.11 -3.10
N ARG A 39 2.00 9.80 -2.65
CA ARG A 39 2.41 9.86 -1.24
C ARG A 39 2.20 11.23 -0.59
N THR A 40 2.34 12.31 -1.37
CA THR A 40 2.25 13.69 -0.88
C THR A 40 0.80 14.20 -0.88
N VAL A 41 0.06 13.92 -1.96
CA VAL A 41 -1.30 14.44 -2.20
C VAL A 41 -2.36 13.56 -1.53
N TYR A 42 -2.17 12.25 -1.59
CA TYR A 42 -3.15 11.26 -1.16
C TYR A 42 -2.64 10.61 0.14
N GLY A 43 -3.38 10.81 1.25
CA GLY A 43 -3.10 10.19 2.54
C GLY A 43 -3.40 8.69 2.56
N ASP A 44 -2.82 7.92 1.64
CA ASP A 44 -3.11 6.51 1.39
C ASP A 44 -1.93 5.58 1.74
N ILE A 45 -1.92 4.36 1.18
CA ILE A 45 -0.87 3.34 1.38
C ILE A 45 0.54 3.87 1.11
N CYS A 46 0.71 4.82 0.19
CA CYS A 46 2.02 5.37 -0.18
C CYS A 46 2.60 6.27 0.92
N ARG A 47 1.75 6.81 1.82
CA ARG A 47 2.18 7.66 2.94
C ARG A 47 3.05 6.92 3.95
N ASN A 48 2.83 5.61 4.09
CA ASN A 48 3.57 4.76 5.02
C ASN A 48 4.97 4.40 4.51
N GLU A 49 5.27 4.71 3.26
CA GLU A 49 6.51 4.36 2.58
C GLU A 49 7.48 5.57 2.53
N THR A 50 8.77 5.30 2.34
CA THR A 50 9.79 6.31 2.04
C THR A 50 10.04 6.33 0.53
N PRO A 51 10.68 7.38 -0.02
CA PRO A 51 11.04 7.40 -1.43
C PRO A 51 11.88 6.19 -1.84
N ASP A 52 12.85 5.81 -1.00
CA ASP A 52 13.71 4.65 -1.24
C ASP A 52 12.91 3.34 -1.21
N SER A 53 11.99 3.17 -0.26
CA SER A 53 11.18 1.96 -0.21
C SER A 53 10.19 1.86 -1.36
N LEU A 54 9.66 2.98 -1.88
CA LEU A 54 8.84 2.96 -3.10
C LEU A 54 9.63 2.53 -4.33
N ALA A 55 10.90 2.97 -4.45
CA ALA A 55 11.78 2.52 -5.52
C ALA A 55 12.08 1.02 -5.41
N ASP A 56 12.37 0.52 -4.20
CA ASP A 56 12.61 -0.90 -3.94
C ASP A 56 11.36 -1.74 -4.23
N ILE A 57 10.17 -1.27 -3.84
CA ILE A 57 8.91 -1.96 -4.13
C ILE A 57 8.67 -2.04 -5.64
N LEU A 58 8.88 -0.96 -6.39
CA LEU A 58 8.77 -0.98 -7.85
C LEU A 58 9.77 -1.95 -8.49
N LEU A 59 11.02 -1.96 -7.99
CA LEU A 59 12.04 -2.88 -8.46
C LEU A 59 11.61 -4.33 -8.25
N HIS A 60 11.17 -4.68 -7.05
CA HIS A 60 10.75 -6.04 -6.68
C HIS A 60 9.41 -6.46 -7.30
N CYS A 61 8.57 -5.52 -7.66
CA CYS A 61 7.30 -5.75 -8.38
C CYS A 61 7.43 -5.63 -9.90
N GLY A 62 8.63 -5.52 -10.45
CA GLY A 62 8.82 -5.52 -11.91
C GLY A 62 8.23 -4.28 -12.59
N ASN A 63 8.15 -3.16 -11.86
CA ASN A 63 7.45 -1.94 -12.26
C ASN A 63 5.93 -2.12 -12.49
N ASP A 64 5.32 -3.19 -11.97
CA ASP A 64 3.88 -3.39 -12.00
C ASP A 64 3.18 -2.66 -10.84
N ILE A 65 2.32 -1.69 -11.18
CA ILE A 65 1.64 -0.83 -10.20
C ILE A 65 0.62 -1.61 -9.34
N PRO A 66 -0.23 -2.48 -9.89
CA PRO A 66 -1.10 -3.36 -9.10
C PRO A 66 -0.31 -4.19 -8.08
N SER A 67 0.74 -4.89 -8.51
CA SER A 67 1.58 -5.70 -7.62
C SER A 67 2.29 -4.86 -6.56
N ALA A 68 2.79 -3.67 -6.93
CA ALA A 68 3.37 -2.71 -5.97
C ALA A 68 2.34 -2.26 -4.92
N SER A 69 1.11 -1.98 -5.32
CA SER A 69 0.01 -1.61 -4.42
C SER A 69 -0.34 -2.74 -3.45
N ASP A 70 -0.42 -3.98 -3.94
CA ASP A 70 -0.70 -5.14 -3.10
C ASP A 70 0.44 -5.44 -2.12
N LEU A 71 1.70 -5.26 -2.55
CA LEU A 71 2.87 -5.35 -1.67
C LEU A 71 2.82 -4.28 -0.57
N MET A 72 2.52 -3.01 -0.90
CA MET A 72 2.37 -1.93 0.09
C MET A 72 1.26 -2.22 1.10
N LYS A 73 0.11 -2.76 0.66
CA LYS A 73 -0.98 -3.17 1.57
C LYS A 73 -0.53 -4.28 2.51
N LEU A 74 0.10 -5.31 1.97
CA LEU A 74 0.56 -6.47 2.74
C LEU A 74 1.64 -6.05 3.74
N ARG A 75 2.51 -5.12 3.36
CA ARG A 75 3.50 -4.49 4.24
C ARG A 75 2.84 -3.67 5.35
N ALA A 76 1.84 -2.86 5.05
CA ALA A 76 1.08 -2.12 6.05
C ALA A 76 0.41 -3.05 7.08
N ILE A 77 -0.19 -4.16 6.62
CA ILE A 77 -0.76 -5.20 7.50
C ILE A 77 0.32 -5.84 8.37
N ALA A 78 1.47 -6.22 7.79
CA ALA A 78 2.57 -6.86 8.51
C ALA A 78 3.19 -5.95 9.59
N HIS A 79 3.26 -4.64 9.35
CA HIS A 79 3.75 -3.67 10.32
C HIS A 79 2.69 -3.16 11.31
N GLY A 80 1.42 -3.56 11.13
CA GLY A 80 0.29 -3.11 11.94
C GLY A 80 -0.06 -1.63 11.72
N THR A 81 0.34 -1.06 10.58
CA THR A 81 0.04 0.32 10.19
C THR A 81 -1.36 0.36 9.56
N SER A 82 -2.26 1.19 10.10
CA SER A 82 -3.56 1.39 9.48
C SER A 82 -3.42 2.22 8.21
N VAL A 83 -3.90 1.67 7.10
CA VAL A 83 -4.12 2.44 5.88
C VAL A 83 -5.39 3.26 6.12
N LEU A 84 -5.27 4.58 6.18
CA LEU A 84 -6.42 5.46 6.03
C LEU A 84 -6.88 5.32 4.58
N GLN A 85 -7.85 4.44 4.33
CA GLN A 85 -8.54 4.43 3.05
C GLN A 85 -9.19 5.80 2.89
N LEU A 86 -8.69 6.60 1.95
CA LEU A 86 -9.28 7.90 1.66
C LEU A 86 -10.75 7.71 1.26
N PRO A 87 -11.63 8.66 1.62
CA PRO A 87 -12.99 8.64 1.13
C PRO A 87 -13.00 8.66 -0.41
N PRO A 88 -14.02 8.06 -1.05
CA PRO A 88 -14.14 8.00 -2.50
C PRO A 88 -14.07 9.41 -3.10
N PHE A 89 -13.25 9.57 -4.15
CA PHE A 89 -13.20 10.81 -4.92
C PHE A 89 -14.53 11.05 -5.63
N TYR A 90 -15.02 12.29 -5.59
CA TYR A 90 -16.14 12.73 -6.40
C TYR A 90 -15.70 12.84 -7.86
N GLU A 91 -16.26 11.99 -8.73
CA GLU A 91 -16.25 12.21 -10.17
C GLU A 91 -17.62 12.81 -10.54
N ASN A 92 -17.61 14.04 -11.08
CA ASN A 92 -18.74 14.69 -11.75
C ASN A 92 -20.13 14.61 -11.06
N GLY A 93 -20.22 14.98 -9.78
CA GLY A 93 -21.43 15.59 -9.22
C GLY A 93 -22.75 14.79 -9.22
N THR A 94 -22.77 13.47 -9.39
CA THR A 94 -24.07 12.75 -9.38
C THR A 94 -24.12 11.39 -8.69
N VAL A 95 -22.99 10.74 -8.32
CA VAL A 95 -23.08 9.48 -7.56
C VAL A 95 -22.04 9.39 -6.45
N LYS A 96 -22.52 9.36 -5.20
CA LYS A 96 -21.73 9.08 -4.00
C LYS A 96 -21.60 7.56 -3.85
N ILE A 97 -20.51 6.97 -4.35
CA ILE A 97 -20.23 5.55 -4.11
C ILE A 97 -19.52 5.42 -2.76
N ILE A 98 -20.30 5.31 -1.67
CA ILE A 98 -19.76 4.95 -0.36
C ILE A 98 -19.49 3.44 -0.38
N LEU A 99 -18.22 3.04 -0.40
CA LEU A 99 -17.87 1.67 -0.03
C LEU A 99 -18.12 1.51 1.47
N PRO A 100 -18.79 0.43 1.92
CA PRO A 100 -19.08 0.24 3.33
C PRO A 100 -17.76 0.23 4.11
N SER A 101 -17.61 1.17 5.04
CA SER A 101 -16.55 1.12 6.03
C SER A 101 -16.77 -0.14 6.87
N PHE A 102 -15.71 -0.91 7.11
CA PHE A 102 -15.76 -1.95 8.14
C PHE A 102 -15.99 -1.26 9.49
N GLU A 103 -17.24 -1.18 9.91
CA GLU A 103 -17.55 -0.92 11.31
C GLU A 103 -16.93 -2.04 12.12
N ARG A 104 -16.00 -1.71 13.03
CA ARG A 104 -15.92 -2.51 14.24
C ARG A 104 -17.20 -2.25 14.99
N ALA A 105 -18.17 -3.15 14.86
CA ALA A 105 -19.12 -3.39 15.94
C ALA A 105 -18.33 -4.03 17.10
N ALA A 106 -17.76 -3.19 17.95
CA ALA A 106 -17.32 -3.58 19.29
C ALA A 106 -18.04 -2.69 20.30
N GLU A 107 -19.13 -3.27 20.82
CA GLU A 107 -19.59 -3.22 22.22
C GLU A 107 -19.86 -1.86 22.87
N LEU A 108 -21.15 -1.57 23.12
CA LEU A 108 -21.75 -1.49 24.46
C LEU A 108 -23.27 -1.74 24.38
#